data_AF-A0A9W6RU03-F1
#
_entry.id   AF-A0A9W6RU03-F1
#
_cell.length_a   1.000
_cell.length_b   1.000
_cell.length_c   1.000
_cell.angle_alpha   90.00
_cell.angle_beta   90.00
_cell.angle_gamma   90.00
#
_symmetry.space_group_name_H-M   'P 1'
#
loop_
_entity.id
_entity.type
_entity.pdbx_description
1 polymer ?
#
loop_
_entity_poly.entity_id
_entity_poly.type
_entity_poly.pdbx_seq_one_letter_code
_entity_poly.pdbx_strand_id
1 'polypeptide(L)'
;MDVSTVAPLIWDVVKELMAYSEQSADRAAGEAFRSSMVRRVNVGNALSLLGVGASVATAVTVARQSQGQARAAQAAAELQLRLAREAREHEALRSALEHARARELQLFQHELAQKLLDHQAVKDTYPFTGGLAATGMLRKQLDERGRGLPILLIPAVYPDAPADHPWRGLHQRLLSELEQYRDVVRIRLADRHFTWPHPGLLRYDLDGVPVIVLDVVPLGERLDIRLAATRLFPGELLQWLPQTTIDTVYYRHDHEWEPAERIRGVTERNLEFAARWIAFLAVRTVDTHHLVNRPLYRERTDAAAARANQATGRWPADHGLRLDDIRDQGYHLLHRSLRHHARDEPDQAEEALRAALRWFSGDDHGRLAPALRAAAQSGNLTAAHLELLRQALAAIQPRLDRHLANPRLTTAPAEAALPEPPPPRPAWLPRGELPPL
;
A
#
# COMPACT_ATOMS: atom_id res chain seq x y z
N MET A 1 -3.89 30.28 -18.72
CA MET A 1 -4.29 28.92 -18.35
C MET A 1 -4.97 28.31 -19.55
N ASP A 2 -4.41 27.23 -20.09
CA ASP A 2 -4.89 26.61 -21.32
C ASP A 2 -6.16 25.78 -21.03
N VAL A 3 -7.22 26.01 -21.79
CA VAL A 3 -8.55 25.42 -21.60
C VAL A 3 -8.51 23.89 -21.81
N SER A 4 -7.50 23.41 -22.55
CA SER A 4 -7.22 22.00 -22.81
C SER A 4 -6.85 21.18 -21.56
N THR A 5 -6.35 21.82 -20.50
CA THR A 5 -5.91 21.14 -19.26
C THR A 5 -6.99 21.08 -18.18
N VAL A 6 -8.03 21.92 -18.29
CA VAL A 6 -9.11 22.04 -17.29
C VAL A 6 -10.32 21.18 -17.64
N ALA A 7 -10.54 20.90 -18.93
CA ALA A 7 -11.71 20.17 -19.41
C ALA A 7 -11.85 18.72 -18.88
N PRO A 8 -10.78 17.90 -18.77
CA PRO A 8 -10.89 16.55 -18.22
C PRO A 8 -11.21 16.55 -16.71
N LEU A 9 -10.66 17.53 -15.99
CA LEU A 9 -10.81 17.68 -14.54
C LEU A 9 -12.23 18.13 -14.14
N ILE A 10 -12.84 18.99 -14.96
CA ILE A 10 -14.25 19.37 -14.83
C ILE A 10 -15.14 18.14 -15.07
N TRP A 11 -14.79 17.27 -16.03
CA TRP A 11 -15.62 16.13 -16.40
C TRP A 11 -15.71 15.04 -15.32
N ASP A 12 -14.60 14.75 -14.64
CA ASP A 12 -14.58 13.74 -13.56
C ASP A 12 -15.29 14.25 -12.29
N VAL A 13 -15.17 15.54 -11.98
CA VAL A 13 -15.92 16.19 -10.89
C VAL A 13 -17.41 16.25 -11.20
N VAL A 14 -17.80 16.52 -12.45
CA VAL A 14 -19.21 16.49 -12.89
C VAL A 14 -19.80 15.08 -12.78
N LYS A 15 -19.04 14.02 -13.06
CA LYS A 15 -19.51 12.62 -12.91
C LYS A 15 -19.76 12.23 -11.45
N GLU A 16 -18.84 12.56 -10.53
CA GLU A 16 -19.05 12.29 -9.10
C GLU A 16 -20.23 13.09 -8.54
N LEU A 17 -20.43 14.33 -9.01
CA LEU A 17 -21.53 15.19 -8.57
C LEU A 17 -22.90 14.78 -9.13
N MET A 18 -22.96 14.26 -10.36
CA MET A 18 -24.20 13.70 -10.91
C MET A 18 -24.65 12.46 -10.14
N ALA A 19 -23.73 11.60 -9.71
CA ALA A 19 -24.05 10.44 -8.87
C ALA A 19 -24.58 10.85 -7.48
N TYR A 20 -24.14 11.99 -6.94
CA TYR A 20 -24.62 12.54 -5.66
C TYR A 20 -25.99 13.23 -5.80
N SER A 21 -26.26 13.88 -6.94
CA SER A 21 -27.54 14.51 -7.27
C SER A 21 -28.68 13.52 -7.44
N GLU A 22 -28.42 12.32 -7.98
CA GLU A 22 -29.44 11.26 -8.11
C GLU A 22 -29.83 10.70 -6.73
N GLN A 23 -28.89 10.60 -5.79
CA GLN A 23 -29.17 10.17 -4.40
C GLN A 23 -29.91 11.20 -3.55
N SER A 24 -29.77 12.50 -3.83
CA SER A 24 -30.45 13.57 -3.08
C SER A 24 -31.87 13.85 -3.59
N ALA A 25 -32.12 13.67 -4.89
CA ALA A 25 -33.45 13.80 -5.50
C ALA A 25 -34.45 12.76 -4.94
N ASP A 26 -34.01 11.54 -4.67
CA ASP A 26 -34.84 10.47 -4.09
C ASP A 26 -35.23 10.71 -2.62
N ARG A 27 -34.42 11.47 -1.86
CA ARG A 27 -34.75 11.84 -0.47
C ARG A 27 -35.72 13.00 -0.40
N ALA A 28 -35.60 13.99 -1.28
CA ALA A 28 -36.49 15.16 -1.31
C ALA A 28 -37.91 14.81 -1.82
N ALA A 29 -38.04 13.84 -2.73
CA ALA A 29 -39.34 13.39 -3.23
C ALA A 29 -40.17 12.59 -2.19
N GLY A 30 -39.51 11.94 -1.23
CA GLY A 30 -40.16 11.12 -0.19
C GLY A 30 -40.83 11.90 0.95
N GLU A 31 -40.37 13.13 1.24
CA GLU A 31 -40.89 13.95 2.35
C GLU A 31 -42.03 14.88 1.93
N ALA A 32 -42.05 15.37 0.68
CA ALA A 32 -43.10 16.25 0.18
C ALA A 32 -44.47 15.55 0.03
N PHE A 33 -44.48 14.22 -0.17
CA PHE A 33 -45.71 13.44 -0.38
C PHE A 33 -46.48 13.15 0.92
N ARG A 34 -45.85 13.24 2.10
CA ARG A 34 -46.49 12.90 3.39
C ARG A 34 -47.28 14.05 4.03
N SER A 35 -47.15 15.29 3.54
CA SER A 35 -47.76 16.48 4.19
C SER A 35 -49.09 16.93 3.57
N SER A 36 -49.59 16.27 2.51
CA SER A 36 -50.67 16.81 1.65
C SER A 36 -52.05 16.12 1.79
N MET A 37 -52.21 15.13 2.67
CA MET A 37 -53.50 14.44 2.87
C MET A 37 -53.98 14.55 4.32
N VAL A 38 -54.75 15.60 4.65
CA VAL A 38 -55.98 15.55 5.48
C VAL A 38 -56.65 16.93 5.39
N ARG A 39 -57.74 17.05 4.64
CA ARG A 39 -58.95 17.82 5.03
C ARG A 39 -60.05 17.58 4.00
N ARG A 40 -61.03 16.77 4.39
CA ARG A 40 -62.34 16.64 3.75
C ARG A 40 -63.42 16.82 4.82
N VAL A 41 -64.57 17.27 4.32
CA VAL A 41 -65.94 17.11 4.83
C VAL A 41 -66.43 18.21 5.78
N ASN A 42 -67.68 18.70 5.76
CA ASN A 42 -68.80 18.80 4.80
C ASN A 42 -70.02 19.34 5.61
N VAL A 43 -71.14 19.60 4.92
CA VAL A 43 -72.54 19.72 5.40
C VAL A 43 -72.93 21.10 5.99
N GLY A 44 -74.04 21.74 5.63
CA GLY A 44 -75.14 21.37 4.73
C GLY A 44 -76.49 21.91 5.26
N ASN A 45 -77.21 22.60 4.36
CA ASN A 45 -78.66 22.76 4.16
C ASN A 45 -79.71 22.66 5.30
N ALA A 46 -80.64 23.63 5.27
CA ALA A 46 -82.10 23.51 4.90
C ALA A 46 -82.95 24.50 5.75
N LEU A 47 -83.63 25.51 5.17
CA LEU A 47 -85.01 25.50 4.59
C LEU A 47 -86.00 24.65 5.43
N SER A 48 -87.20 25.06 5.84
CA SER A 48 -88.08 26.23 5.65
C SER A 48 -89.33 26.04 6.54
N LEU A 49 -90.08 27.11 6.84
CA LEU A 49 -91.56 27.27 6.65
C LEU A 49 -92.25 28.24 7.64
N LEU A 50 -92.68 29.38 7.05
CA LEU A 50 -93.95 30.15 7.11
C LEU A 50 -94.48 30.89 8.37
N GLY A 51 -94.84 32.17 8.14
CA GLY A 51 -96.00 32.84 8.74
C GLY A 51 -95.94 34.37 8.94
N VAL A 52 -96.61 35.14 8.06
CA VAL A 52 -97.22 36.49 8.25
C VAL A 52 -96.32 37.78 8.23
N GLY A 53 -96.64 38.75 7.34
CA GLY A 53 -96.37 40.19 7.55
C GLY A 53 -95.85 41.03 6.35
N ALA A 54 -96.72 41.52 5.47
CA ALA A 54 -96.34 42.24 4.23
C ALA A 54 -95.82 43.70 4.40
N SER A 55 -96.00 44.36 5.54
CA SER A 55 -95.43 45.71 5.81
C SER A 55 -94.15 45.68 6.65
N VAL A 56 -93.86 44.52 7.24
CA VAL A 56 -92.57 44.15 7.83
C VAL A 56 -91.64 43.63 6.73
N ALA A 57 -92.17 43.12 5.62
CA ALA A 57 -91.42 42.49 4.54
C ALA A 57 -90.42 43.41 3.81
N THR A 58 -90.72 44.70 3.60
CA THR A 58 -89.82 45.68 2.96
C THR A 58 -88.72 46.18 3.90
N ALA A 59 -89.05 46.49 5.16
CA ALA A 59 -88.05 46.84 6.17
C ALA A 59 -87.13 45.65 6.50
N VAL A 60 -87.69 44.43 6.53
CA VAL A 60 -86.91 43.20 6.72
C VAL A 60 -86.11 42.84 5.47
N THR A 61 -86.56 43.13 4.25
CA THR A 61 -85.72 42.92 3.05
C THR A 61 -84.57 43.92 2.98
N VAL A 62 -84.79 45.21 3.26
CA VAL A 62 -83.71 46.21 3.31
C VAL A 62 -82.72 45.90 4.45
N ALA A 63 -83.21 45.52 5.64
CA ALA A 63 -82.35 45.10 6.75
C ALA A 63 -81.61 43.78 6.46
N ARG A 64 -82.24 42.82 5.77
CA ARG A 64 -81.57 41.59 5.30
C ARG A 64 -80.56 41.87 4.20
N GLN A 65 -80.81 42.85 3.34
CA GLN A 65 -79.92 43.23 2.25
C GLN A 65 -78.71 44.01 2.77
N SER A 66 -78.88 44.93 3.73
CA SER A 66 -77.77 45.62 4.41
C SER A 66 -76.97 44.66 5.31
N GLN A 67 -77.62 43.73 6.00
CA GLN A 67 -76.96 42.68 6.77
C GLN A 67 -76.23 41.68 5.85
N GLY A 68 -76.79 41.39 4.67
CA GLY A 68 -76.14 40.58 3.64
C GLY A 68 -74.89 41.27 3.06
N GLN A 69 -74.96 42.57 2.80
CA GLN A 69 -73.82 43.38 2.35
C GLN A 69 -72.73 43.51 3.43
N ALA A 70 -73.11 43.69 4.70
CA ALA A 70 -72.16 43.72 5.81
C ALA A 70 -71.45 42.37 6.00
N ARG A 71 -72.18 41.25 5.89
CA ARG A 71 -71.60 39.90 5.93
C ARG A 71 -70.70 39.62 4.72
N ALA A 72 -71.09 40.07 3.53
CA ALA A 72 -70.27 39.95 2.33
C ALA A 72 -68.97 40.77 2.43
N ALA A 73 -69.03 41.98 3.00
CA ALA A 73 -67.86 42.82 3.25
C ALA A 73 -66.93 42.22 4.32
N GLN A 74 -67.49 41.65 5.39
CA GLN A 74 -66.72 40.92 6.41
C GLN A 74 -66.04 39.67 5.83
N ALA A 75 -66.77 38.87 5.05
CA ALA A 75 -66.21 37.69 4.38
C ALA A 75 -65.12 38.07 3.36
N ALA A 76 -65.30 39.18 2.63
CA ALA A 76 -64.27 39.70 1.72
C ALA A 76 -63.02 40.18 2.46
N ALA A 77 -63.18 40.87 3.60
CA ALA A 77 -62.06 41.31 4.44
C ALA A 77 -61.30 40.11 5.07
N GLU A 78 -62.01 39.09 5.54
CA GLU A 78 -61.41 37.85 6.04
C GLU A 78 -60.66 37.09 4.94
N LEU A 79 -61.23 37.04 3.73
CA LEU A 79 -60.56 36.43 2.57
C LEU A 79 -59.30 37.20 2.20
N GLN A 80 -59.33 38.53 2.16
CA GLN A 80 -58.14 39.34 1.90
C GLN A 80 -57.06 39.15 2.95
N LEU A 81 -57.45 39.08 4.24
CA LEU A 81 -56.51 38.87 5.33
C LEU A 81 -55.88 37.46 5.27
N ARG A 82 -56.66 36.46 4.85
CA ARG A 82 -56.17 35.10 4.61
C ARG A 82 -55.18 35.04 3.44
N LEU A 83 -55.53 35.63 2.30
CA LEU A 83 -54.64 35.70 1.13
C LEU A 83 -53.36 36.46 1.45
N ALA A 84 -53.43 37.54 2.23
CA ALA A 84 -52.25 38.28 2.67
C ALA A 84 -51.35 37.47 3.61
N ARG A 85 -51.92 36.62 4.47
CA ARG A 85 -51.15 35.68 5.31
C ARG A 85 -50.47 34.60 4.47
N GLU A 86 -51.23 33.96 3.58
CA GLU A 86 -50.71 32.94 2.65
C GLU A 86 -49.58 33.52 1.78
N ALA A 87 -49.72 34.76 1.28
CA ALA A 87 -48.68 35.44 0.53
C ALA A 87 -47.38 35.66 1.34
N ARG A 88 -47.50 36.11 2.60
CA ARG A 88 -46.33 36.29 3.49
C ARG A 88 -45.67 34.96 3.84
N GLU A 89 -46.45 33.92 4.07
CA GLU A 89 -45.92 32.57 4.31
C GLU A 89 -45.17 32.04 3.09
N HIS A 90 -45.72 32.21 1.90
CA HIS A 90 -45.05 31.86 0.64
C HIS A 90 -43.76 32.65 0.42
N GLU A 91 -43.75 33.94 0.73
CA GLU A 91 -42.55 34.79 0.63
C GLU A 91 -41.47 34.36 1.64
N ALA A 92 -41.86 34.09 2.89
CA ALA A 92 -40.96 33.58 3.93
C ALA A 92 -40.35 32.22 3.54
N LEU A 93 -41.16 31.30 2.98
CA LEU A 93 -40.67 30.01 2.48
C LEU A 93 -39.70 30.17 1.31
N ARG A 94 -39.98 31.09 0.37
CA ARG A 94 -39.07 31.38 -0.74
C ARG A 94 -37.73 31.94 -0.24
N SER A 95 -37.77 32.93 0.66
CA SER A 95 -36.56 33.48 1.29
C SER A 95 -35.78 32.42 2.06
N ALA A 96 -36.44 31.53 2.80
CA ALA A 96 -35.78 30.43 3.51
C ALA A 96 -35.10 29.43 2.55
N LEU A 97 -35.76 29.08 1.44
CA LEU A 97 -35.19 28.22 0.39
C LEU A 97 -33.99 28.88 -0.31
N GLU A 98 -34.08 30.18 -0.61
CA GLU A 98 -32.98 30.94 -1.20
C GLU A 98 -31.77 31.00 -0.25
N HIS A 99 -31.99 31.25 1.04
CA HIS A 99 -30.93 31.19 2.05
C HIS A 99 -30.33 29.80 2.21
N ALA A 100 -31.15 28.74 2.15
CA ALA A 100 -30.65 27.36 2.20
C ALA A 100 -29.75 27.06 0.99
N ARG A 101 -30.19 27.40 -0.22
CA ARG A 101 -29.40 27.24 -1.45
C ARG A 101 -28.12 28.07 -1.43
N ALA A 102 -28.19 29.31 -0.95
CA ALA A 102 -27.00 30.17 -0.83
C ALA A 102 -25.96 29.56 0.12
N ARG A 103 -26.39 28.98 1.25
CA ARG A 103 -25.49 28.28 2.18
C ARG A 103 -24.88 27.03 1.56
N GLU A 104 -25.67 26.22 0.86
CA GLU A 104 -25.19 25.01 0.19
C GLU A 104 -24.14 25.35 -0.88
N LEU A 105 -24.39 26.39 -1.68
CA LEU A 105 -23.43 26.90 -2.66
C LEU A 105 -22.15 27.42 -2.01
N GLN A 106 -22.25 28.12 -0.87
CA GLN A 106 -21.08 28.58 -0.13
C GLN A 106 -20.24 27.42 0.41
N LEU A 107 -20.89 26.39 0.98
CA LEU A 107 -20.19 25.18 1.46
C LEU A 107 -19.50 24.46 0.30
N PHE A 108 -20.20 24.28 -0.82
CA PHE A 108 -19.64 23.68 -2.02
C PHE A 108 -18.43 24.46 -2.57
N GLN A 109 -18.51 25.79 -2.61
CA GLN A 109 -17.41 26.66 -3.03
C GLN A 109 -16.21 26.54 -2.08
N HIS A 110 -16.46 26.49 -0.78
CA HIS A 110 -15.41 26.32 0.22
C HIS A 110 -14.71 24.96 0.07
N GLU A 111 -15.49 23.87 -0.06
CA GLU A 111 -14.96 22.52 -0.31
C GLU A 111 -14.14 22.45 -1.61
N LEU A 112 -14.63 23.07 -2.69
CA LEU A 112 -13.92 23.13 -3.96
C LEU A 112 -12.61 23.90 -3.83
N ALA A 113 -12.63 25.07 -3.17
CA ALA A 113 -11.43 25.87 -2.93
C ALA A 113 -10.40 25.09 -2.10
N GLN A 114 -10.84 24.37 -1.06
CA GLN A 114 -9.98 23.50 -0.25
C GLN A 114 -9.35 22.39 -1.09
N LYS A 115 -10.16 21.67 -1.90
CA LYS A 115 -9.67 20.61 -2.79
C LYS A 115 -8.65 21.15 -3.82
N LEU A 116 -8.87 22.35 -4.34
CA LEU A 116 -7.93 22.99 -5.27
C LEU A 116 -6.61 23.37 -4.58
N LEU A 117 -6.66 23.88 -3.34
CA LEU A 117 -5.46 24.15 -2.55
C LEU A 117 -4.68 22.87 -2.25
N ASP A 118 -5.36 21.81 -1.82
CA ASP A 118 -4.73 20.52 -1.55
C ASP A 118 -4.09 19.94 -2.83
N HIS A 119 -4.81 20.01 -3.95
CA HIS A 119 -4.29 19.57 -5.25
C HIS A 119 -3.04 20.36 -5.68
N GLN A 120 -3.03 21.68 -5.46
CA GLN A 120 -1.89 22.52 -5.76
C GLN A 120 -0.70 22.22 -4.84
N ALA A 121 -0.92 22.02 -3.55
CA ALA A 121 0.12 21.61 -2.60
C ALA A 121 0.78 20.29 -3.01
N VAL A 122 -0.03 19.28 -3.38
CA VAL A 122 0.47 17.98 -3.87
C VAL A 122 1.26 18.14 -5.18
N LYS A 123 0.88 19.07 -6.05
CA LYS A 123 1.61 19.37 -7.28
C LYS A 123 2.98 19.97 -7.02
N ASP A 124 3.05 20.88 -6.06
CA ASP A 124 4.27 21.62 -5.75
C ASP A 124 5.30 20.73 -5.04
N THR A 125 4.84 19.76 -4.24
CA THR A 125 5.68 18.77 -3.54
C THR A 125 5.96 17.51 -4.36
N TYR A 126 5.39 17.38 -5.57
CA TYR A 126 5.55 16.19 -6.39
C TYR A 126 7.03 15.96 -6.77
N PRO A 127 7.57 14.74 -6.60
CA PRO A 127 9.02 14.54 -6.59
C PRO A 127 9.69 14.45 -7.96
N PHE A 128 8.92 14.42 -9.05
CA PHE A 128 9.43 14.33 -10.42
C PHE A 128 9.19 15.62 -11.22
N THR A 129 10.11 15.92 -12.13
CA THR A 129 10.11 17.09 -13.00
C THR A 129 8.86 17.09 -13.88
N GLY A 130 8.16 18.22 -13.93
CA GLY A 130 6.85 18.35 -14.56
C GLY A 130 5.68 18.31 -13.56
N GLY A 131 5.94 18.00 -12.28
CA GLY A 131 4.92 17.99 -11.23
C GLY A 131 3.80 17.00 -11.56
N LEU A 132 2.54 17.37 -11.29
CA LEU A 132 1.40 16.51 -11.66
C LEU A 132 1.29 16.20 -13.16
N ALA A 133 1.87 17.01 -14.06
CA ALA A 133 1.88 16.68 -15.48
C ALA A 133 2.76 15.45 -15.80
N ALA A 134 3.69 15.10 -14.90
CA ALA A 134 4.49 13.88 -14.96
C ALA A 134 3.83 12.69 -14.22
N THR A 135 2.59 12.84 -13.74
CA THR A 135 1.86 11.73 -13.11
C THR A 135 1.58 10.60 -14.08
N GLY A 136 1.63 9.37 -13.56
CA GLY A 136 1.51 8.15 -14.34
C GLY A 136 2.71 7.87 -15.27
N MET A 137 3.71 8.75 -15.35
CA MET A 137 4.91 8.50 -16.16
C MET A 137 5.77 7.42 -15.55
N LEU A 138 5.91 7.40 -14.22
CA LEU A 138 6.63 6.32 -13.55
C LEU A 138 5.91 5.00 -13.85
N ARG A 139 4.58 4.97 -13.69
CA ARG A 139 3.76 3.79 -14.04
C ARG A 139 3.96 3.34 -15.50
N LYS A 140 3.83 4.24 -16.47
CA LYS A 140 4.03 3.91 -17.90
C LYS A 140 5.44 3.37 -18.18
N GLN A 141 6.48 4.00 -17.62
CA GLN A 141 7.86 3.54 -17.77
C GLN A 141 8.08 2.15 -17.17
N LEU A 142 7.34 1.80 -16.12
CA LEU A 142 7.42 0.48 -15.49
C LEU A 142 6.74 -0.58 -16.35
N ASP A 143 5.54 -0.28 -16.85
CA ASP A 143 4.74 -1.17 -17.70
C ASP A 143 5.46 -1.54 -19.00
N GLU A 144 6.16 -0.58 -19.62
CA GLU A 144 6.90 -0.80 -20.88
C GLU A 144 8.17 -1.64 -20.71
N ARG A 145 8.88 -1.50 -19.59
CA ARG A 145 10.23 -2.06 -19.44
C ARG A 145 10.30 -3.34 -18.62
N GLY A 146 9.21 -3.84 -18.07
CA GLY A 146 9.16 -5.18 -17.48
C GLY A 146 8.34 -5.26 -16.19
N ARG A 147 7.43 -6.21 -16.20
CA ARG A 147 6.58 -6.57 -15.05
C ARG A 147 7.42 -7.33 -14.01
N GLY A 148 7.20 -7.04 -12.72
CA GLY A 148 7.56 -7.95 -11.62
C GLY A 148 8.84 -7.66 -10.83
N LEU A 149 9.56 -6.55 -11.06
CA LEU A 149 10.64 -6.12 -10.15
C LEU A 149 10.16 -4.99 -9.23
N PRO A 150 10.51 -5.02 -7.92
CA PRO A 150 10.25 -3.90 -7.04
C PRO A 150 11.06 -2.67 -7.46
N ILE A 151 10.52 -1.50 -7.13
CA ILE A 151 11.21 -0.23 -7.34
C ILE A 151 11.88 0.17 -6.04
N LEU A 152 13.15 0.55 -6.13
CA LEU A 152 13.84 1.28 -5.08
C LEU A 152 13.80 2.76 -5.43
N LEU A 153 12.89 3.49 -4.80
CA LEU A 153 12.72 4.93 -4.95
C LEU A 153 13.61 5.65 -3.92
N ILE A 154 14.52 6.49 -4.41
CA ILE A 154 15.46 7.24 -3.58
C ILE A 154 15.13 8.73 -3.73
N PRO A 155 14.70 9.43 -2.65
CA PRO A 155 14.50 10.86 -2.67
C PRO A 155 15.78 11.61 -3.08
N ALA A 156 15.64 12.77 -3.73
CA ALA A 156 16.80 13.62 -3.96
C ALA A 156 17.40 14.06 -2.61
N VAL A 157 18.72 14.26 -2.59
CA VAL A 157 19.43 14.81 -1.44
C VAL A 157 18.85 16.18 -1.09
N TYR A 158 18.76 16.50 0.20
CA TYR A 158 18.35 17.82 0.67
C TYR A 158 19.15 18.91 -0.06
N PRO A 159 18.48 19.81 -0.81
CA PRO A 159 19.15 20.87 -1.56
C PRO A 159 19.87 21.87 -0.63
N ASP A 160 19.47 21.93 0.65
CA ASP A 160 19.96 22.89 1.64
C ASP A 160 21.17 22.40 2.43
N ALA A 161 21.76 21.24 2.09
CA ALA A 161 22.96 20.76 2.76
C ALA A 161 24.15 21.73 2.48
N PRO A 162 24.88 22.18 3.52
CA PRO A 162 26.06 23.03 3.35
C PRO A 162 27.10 22.42 2.39
N ALA A 163 27.86 23.27 1.70
CA ALA A 163 28.85 22.83 0.72
C ALA A 163 29.95 21.93 1.34
N ASP A 164 30.23 22.11 2.62
CA ASP A 164 31.21 21.41 3.45
C ASP A 164 30.61 20.22 4.22
N HIS A 165 29.36 19.85 3.95
CA HIS A 165 28.69 18.76 4.65
C HIS A 165 29.43 17.41 4.48
N PRO A 166 29.70 16.65 5.57
CA PRO A 166 30.59 15.47 5.55
C PRO A 166 30.11 14.35 4.63
N TRP A 167 28.79 14.25 4.41
CA TRP A 167 28.17 13.24 3.55
C TRP A 167 27.99 13.68 2.09
N ARG A 168 28.58 14.81 1.69
CA ARG A 168 28.49 15.30 0.30
C ARG A 168 29.06 14.26 -0.67
N GLY A 169 28.28 13.92 -1.70
CA GLY A 169 28.64 12.91 -2.71
C GLY A 169 28.25 11.47 -2.36
N LEU A 170 27.68 11.22 -1.17
CA LEU A 170 27.19 9.89 -0.78
C LEU A 170 26.19 9.32 -1.79
N HIS A 171 25.27 10.15 -2.28
CA HIS A 171 24.21 9.70 -3.20
C HIS A 171 24.76 9.12 -4.51
N GLN A 172 25.79 9.73 -5.11
CA GLN A 172 26.41 9.21 -6.33
C GLN A 172 27.11 7.86 -6.09
N ARG A 173 27.74 7.69 -4.93
CA ARG A 173 28.38 6.42 -4.54
C ARG A 173 27.38 5.33 -4.25
N LEU A 174 26.32 5.67 -3.52
CA LEU A 174 25.21 4.77 -3.26
C LEU A 174 24.63 4.24 -4.58
N LEU A 175 24.39 5.13 -5.55
CA LEU A 175 23.91 4.71 -6.87
C LEU A 175 24.88 3.78 -7.60
N SER A 176 26.17 4.10 -7.54
CA SER A 176 27.22 3.26 -8.13
C SER A 176 27.26 1.86 -7.49
N GLU A 177 27.05 1.77 -6.18
CA GLU A 177 26.96 0.49 -5.47
C GLU A 177 25.66 -0.26 -5.81
N LEU A 178 24.53 0.43 -5.88
CA LEU A 178 23.23 -0.19 -6.18
C LEU A 178 23.11 -0.69 -7.63
N GLU A 179 23.80 -0.07 -8.59
CA GLU A 179 23.74 -0.45 -10.01
C GLU A 179 24.15 -1.91 -10.26
N GLN A 180 24.91 -2.52 -9.35
CA GLN A 180 25.26 -3.94 -9.38
C GLN A 180 24.08 -4.89 -9.22
N TYR A 181 22.93 -4.40 -8.74
CA TYR A 181 21.73 -5.17 -8.42
C TYR A 181 20.54 -4.82 -9.32
N ARG A 182 20.78 -4.16 -10.45
CA ARG A 182 19.74 -3.76 -11.42
C ARG A 182 18.93 -4.92 -12.00
N ASP A 183 19.42 -6.15 -11.87
CA ASP A 183 18.73 -7.38 -12.28
C ASP A 183 17.63 -7.82 -11.30
N VAL A 184 17.69 -7.36 -10.04
CA VAL A 184 16.70 -7.69 -8.99
C VAL A 184 15.88 -6.49 -8.53
N VAL A 185 16.30 -5.26 -8.81
CA VAL A 185 15.57 -4.05 -8.40
C VAL A 185 15.65 -2.95 -9.44
N ARG A 186 14.58 -2.16 -9.55
CA ARG A 186 14.57 -0.94 -10.39
C ARG A 186 14.90 0.27 -9.55
N ILE A 187 16.08 0.83 -9.76
CA ILE A 187 16.50 2.04 -9.05
C ILE A 187 15.87 3.25 -9.73
N ARG A 188 15.19 4.08 -8.95
CA ARG A 188 14.60 5.34 -9.41
C ARG A 188 14.94 6.46 -8.45
N LEU A 189 15.50 7.52 -9.01
CA LEU A 189 15.79 8.74 -8.29
C LEU A 189 14.65 9.72 -8.47
N ALA A 190 14.21 10.33 -7.38
CA ALA A 190 13.38 11.52 -7.47
C ALA A 190 14.25 12.71 -7.90
N ASP A 191 13.62 13.66 -8.59
CA ASP A 191 14.26 14.92 -8.97
C ASP A 191 14.27 15.92 -7.81
N ARG A 192 13.39 15.71 -6.82
CA ARG A 192 13.24 16.54 -5.63
C ARG A 192 13.15 15.69 -4.37
N HIS A 193 13.49 16.31 -3.24
CA HIS A 193 13.19 15.71 -1.94
C HIS A 193 11.67 15.70 -1.73
N PHE A 194 11.16 14.69 -1.04
CA PHE A 194 9.74 14.57 -0.69
C PHE A 194 9.58 13.79 0.62
N THR A 195 8.46 14.02 1.31
CA THR A 195 8.11 13.27 2.52
C THR A 195 7.25 12.06 2.18
N TRP A 196 7.57 10.90 2.78
CA TRP A 196 6.72 9.72 2.68
C TRP A 196 5.73 9.66 3.85
N PRO A 197 4.46 9.24 3.62
CA PRO A 197 3.84 8.94 2.32
C PRO A 197 3.52 10.19 1.51
N HIS A 198 3.80 10.17 0.20
CA HIS A 198 3.41 11.26 -0.70
C HIS A 198 2.08 10.91 -1.40
N PRO A 199 0.97 11.63 -1.15
CA PRO A 199 -0.36 11.25 -1.63
C PRO A 199 -0.45 11.24 -3.16
N GLY A 200 0.20 12.19 -3.84
CA GLY A 200 0.26 12.20 -5.31
C GLY A 200 1.00 10.99 -5.90
N LEU A 201 2.08 10.53 -5.25
CA LEU A 201 2.83 9.38 -5.75
C LEU A 201 2.01 8.10 -5.59
N LEU A 202 1.46 7.90 -4.38
CA LEU A 202 0.65 6.74 -4.06
C LEU A 202 -0.55 6.62 -5.00
N ARG A 203 -1.27 7.74 -5.23
CA ARG A 203 -2.48 7.74 -6.03
C ARG A 203 -2.22 7.52 -7.52
N TYR A 204 -1.22 8.18 -8.09
CA TYR A 204 -1.08 8.24 -9.55
C TYR A 204 -0.04 7.30 -10.13
N ASP A 205 1.00 6.94 -9.38
CA ASP A 205 2.17 6.24 -9.92
C ASP A 205 2.49 4.92 -9.23
N LEU A 206 2.19 4.80 -7.93
CA LEU A 206 2.55 3.62 -7.14
C LEU A 206 1.39 2.67 -6.86
N ASP A 207 0.19 2.98 -7.36
CA ASP A 207 -0.97 2.11 -7.20
C ASP A 207 -0.73 0.72 -7.84
N GLY A 208 -0.73 -0.31 -6.99
CA GLY A 208 -0.47 -1.69 -7.37
C GLY A 208 1.00 -2.02 -7.68
N VAL A 209 1.94 -1.12 -7.37
CA VAL A 209 3.36 -1.28 -7.68
C VAL A 209 4.15 -1.53 -6.39
N PRO A 210 4.93 -2.64 -6.29
CA PRO A 210 5.80 -2.86 -5.14
C PRO A 210 6.94 -1.84 -5.15
N VAL A 211 6.96 -0.95 -4.16
CA VAL A 211 7.99 0.10 -4.02
C VAL A 211 8.59 0.08 -2.63
N ILE A 212 9.91 0.18 -2.57
CA ILE A 212 10.71 0.43 -1.39
C ILE A 212 11.23 1.87 -1.53
N VAL A 213 10.91 2.73 -0.57
CA VAL A 213 11.48 4.07 -0.47
C VAL A 213 12.68 4.01 0.46
N LEU A 214 13.86 4.33 -0.08
CA LEU A 214 15.10 4.43 0.67
C LEU A 214 15.45 5.89 0.84
N ASP A 215 15.24 6.40 2.06
CA ASP A 215 15.57 7.77 2.41
C ASP A 215 16.80 7.79 3.32
N VAL A 216 17.74 8.67 3.00
CA VAL A 216 19.04 8.78 3.67
C VAL A 216 19.13 10.20 4.21
N VAL A 217 18.94 10.33 5.52
CA VAL A 217 18.78 11.63 6.19
C VAL A 217 20.07 11.96 6.94
N PRO A 218 20.90 12.88 6.43
CA PRO A 218 22.06 13.34 7.16
C PRO A 218 21.67 14.28 8.31
N LEU A 219 22.28 14.06 9.47
CA LEU A 219 22.15 14.85 10.69
C LEU A 219 23.56 15.16 11.22
N GLY A 220 24.26 16.09 10.56
CA GLY A 220 25.66 16.38 10.82
C GLY A 220 26.55 15.18 10.49
N GLU A 221 27.29 14.67 11.48
CA GLU A 221 28.13 13.47 11.37
C GLU A 221 27.34 12.15 11.46
N ARG A 222 26.05 12.23 11.79
CA ARG A 222 25.16 11.07 11.82
C ARG A 222 24.39 10.95 10.51
N LEU A 223 24.17 9.72 10.06
CA LEU A 223 23.38 9.41 8.88
C LEU A 223 22.28 8.41 9.25
N ASP A 224 21.03 8.85 9.19
CA ASP A 224 19.89 7.96 9.41
C ASP A 224 19.45 7.30 8.09
N ILE A 225 19.32 5.98 8.13
CA ILE A 225 18.89 5.17 7.00
C ILE A 225 17.46 4.75 7.27
N ARG A 226 16.54 5.25 6.45
CA ARG A 226 15.11 5.05 6.63
C ARG A 226 14.56 4.27 5.45
N LEU A 227 13.71 3.30 5.76
CA LEU A 227 12.94 2.58 4.77
C LEU A 227 11.46 2.84 4.96
N ALA A 228 10.78 2.98 3.84
CA ALA A 228 9.34 2.89 3.76
C ALA A 228 8.98 2.01 2.57
N ALA A 229 7.72 1.58 2.47
CA ALA A 229 7.35 0.75 1.34
C ALA A 229 5.86 0.79 1.03
N THR A 230 5.47 0.20 -0.09
CA THR A 230 4.08 -0.09 -0.44
C THR A 230 4.03 -1.45 -1.15
N ARG A 231 2.99 -2.24 -0.84
CA ARG A 231 2.68 -3.52 -1.48
C ARG A 231 3.87 -4.50 -1.51
N LEU A 232 4.55 -4.69 -0.38
CA LEU A 232 5.69 -5.62 -0.34
C LEU A 232 5.24 -7.07 -0.30
N PHE A 233 4.11 -7.35 0.35
CA PHE A 233 3.62 -8.70 0.58
C PHE A 233 2.29 -8.97 -0.14
N PRO A 234 2.02 -10.22 -0.56
CA PRO A 234 0.75 -10.60 -1.16
C PRO A 234 -0.42 -10.33 -0.22
N GLY A 235 -1.48 -9.68 -0.72
CA GLY A 235 -2.74 -9.53 0.02
C GLY A 235 -2.75 -8.47 1.13
N GLU A 236 -1.72 -7.63 1.26
CA GLU A 236 -1.73 -6.55 2.27
C GLU A 236 -2.90 -5.57 2.08
N LEU A 237 -3.67 -5.40 3.16
CA LEU A 237 -4.72 -4.38 3.31
C LEU A 237 -4.15 -2.99 3.60
N LEU A 238 -3.01 -2.92 4.30
CA LEU A 238 -2.27 -1.68 4.49
C LEU A 238 -1.59 -1.33 3.17
N GLN A 239 -2.04 -0.24 2.55
CA GLN A 239 -1.52 0.19 1.25
C GLN A 239 -0.06 0.62 1.31
N TRP A 240 0.47 0.99 2.48
CA TRP A 240 1.86 1.45 2.65
C TRP A 240 2.37 1.23 4.07
N LEU A 241 3.69 1.02 4.18
CA LEU A 241 4.46 1.01 5.43
C LEU A 241 5.01 2.41 5.72
N PRO A 242 4.90 2.90 6.97
CA PRO A 242 5.46 4.18 7.35
C PRO A 242 6.98 4.16 7.28
N GLN A 243 7.53 5.34 7.06
CA GLN A 243 8.97 5.52 7.01
C GLN A 243 9.57 5.28 8.41
N THR A 244 10.48 4.32 8.52
CA THR A 244 11.10 3.89 9.77
C THR A 244 12.62 3.90 9.64
N THR A 245 13.31 4.44 10.64
CA THR A 245 14.78 4.32 10.71
C THR A 245 15.15 2.88 11.00
N ILE A 246 15.84 2.25 10.05
CA ILE A 246 16.27 0.86 10.18
C ILE A 246 17.71 0.75 10.71
N ASP A 247 18.50 1.80 10.50
CA ASP A 247 19.88 1.85 10.97
C ASP A 247 20.43 3.28 10.95
N THR A 248 21.58 3.47 11.60
CA THR A 248 22.31 4.73 11.67
C THR A 248 23.80 4.50 11.45
N VAL A 249 24.40 5.27 10.54
CA VAL A 249 25.85 5.28 10.30
C VAL A 249 26.45 6.57 10.86
N TYR A 250 27.57 6.46 11.57
CA TYR A 250 28.30 7.60 12.10
C TYR A 250 29.56 7.86 11.28
N TYR A 251 29.84 9.14 11.05
CA TYR A 251 31.07 9.59 10.42
C TYR A 251 32.22 9.34 11.38
N ARG A 252 33.25 8.65 10.90
CA ARG A 252 34.45 8.31 11.66
C ARG A 252 35.59 9.25 11.38
N HIS A 253 36.25 9.73 12.41
CA HIS A 253 37.39 10.63 12.32
C HIS A 253 38.71 9.88 12.08
N ASP A 254 39.77 10.56 11.60
CA ASP A 254 41.03 9.92 11.17
C ASP A 254 41.66 8.99 12.22
N HIS A 255 41.60 9.42 13.49
CA HIS A 255 42.18 8.69 14.61
C HIS A 255 41.42 7.39 14.94
N GLU A 256 40.19 7.24 14.47
CA GLU A 256 39.34 6.07 14.67
C GLU A 256 39.60 4.99 13.60
N TRP A 257 40.34 5.31 12.54
CA TRP A 257 40.76 4.36 11.52
C TRP A 257 42.12 3.76 11.86
N GLU A 258 42.29 2.48 11.54
CA GLU A 258 43.56 1.78 11.68
C GLU A 258 44.66 2.45 10.82
N PRO A 259 45.95 2.38 11.18
CA PRO A 259 47.01 3.02 10.40
C PRO A 259 47.08 2.56 8.94
N ALA A 260 46.85 1.26 8.68
CA ALA A 260 46.74 0.70 7.33
C ALA A 260 45.53 1.28 6.55
N GLU A 261 44.59 1.86 7.30
CA GLU A 261 43.35 2.45 6.84
C GLU A 261 43.44 3.99 6.66
N ARG A 262 44.58 4.66 6.86
CA ARG A 262 44.64 6.13 6.69
C ARG A 262 44.99 6.59 5.27
N ILE A 263 45.42 5.69 4.40
CA ILE A 263 46.05 6.00 3.10
C ILE A 263 45.09 6.65 2.07
N ARG A 264 43.77 6.49 2.18
CA ARG A 264 42.78 6.94 1.17
C ARG A 264 41.99 8.20 1.53
N GLY A 265 42.33 8.86 2.64
CA GLY A 265 41.57 10.00 3.15
C GLY A 265 40.27 9.57 3.86
N VAL A 266 39.95 10.25 4.96
CA VAL A 266 38.88 9.87 5.89
C VAL A 266 37.49 10.01 5.26
N THR A 267 37.25 11.09 4.52
CA THR A 267 35.95 11.37 3.90
C THR A 267 35.59 10.29 2.87
N GLU A 268 36.55 9.94 2.02
CA GLU A 268 36.39 8.91 0.98
C GLU A 268 35.89 7.58 1.57
N ARG A 269 36.50 7.16 2.68
CA ARG A 269 36.21 5.91 3.37
C ARG A 269 34.85 5.92 4.06
N ASN A 270 34.51 7.02 4.72
CA ASN A 270 33.18 7.17 5.32
C ASN A 270 32.09 7.06 4.25
N LEU A 271 32.28 7.73 3.12
CA LEU A 271 31.33 7.68 2.02
C LEU A 271 31.25 6.28 1.38
N GLU A 272 32.38 5.60 1.17
CA GLU A 272 32.43 4.22 0.66
C GLU A 272 31.74 3.24 1.61
N PHE A 273 32.06 3.32 2.91
CA PHE A 273 31.46 2.50 3.96
C PHE A 273 29.94 2.71 4.02
N ALA A 274 29.50 3.97 4.13
CA ALA A 274 28.08 4.30 4.21
C ALA A 274 27.32 3.86 2.95
N ALA A 275 27.85 4.09 1.75
CA ALA A 275 27.21 3.66 0.51
C ALA A 275 27.02 2.14 0.45
N ARG A 276 28.04 1.37 0.82
CA ARG A 276 27.96 -0.11 0.84
C ARG A 276 27.03 -0.63 1.92
N TRP A 277 27.04 -0.02 3.09
CA TRP A 277 26.13 -0.36 4.19
C TRP A 277 24.67 -0.13 3.80
N ILE A 278 24.37 1.06 3.27
CA ILE A 278 23.03 1.41 2.78
C ILE A 278 22.60 0.46 1.66
N ALA A 279 23.48 0.17 0.70
CA ALA A 279 23.18 -0.76 -0.39
C ALA A 279 22.88 -2.17 0.14
N PHE A 280 23.63 -2.66 1.13
CA PHE A 280 23.36 -3.93 1.80
C PHE A 280 21.95 -3.96 2.42
N LEU A 281 21.57 -2.92 3.16
CA LEU A 281 20.23 -2.83 3.78
C LEU A 281 19.11 -2.77 2.73
N ALA A 282 19.32 -2.04 1.63
CA ALA A 282 18.38 -1.97 0.52
C ALA A 282 18.21 -3.33 -0.18
N VAL A 283 19.33 -4.01 -0.49
CA VAL A 283 19.33 -5.34 -1.12
C VAL A 283 18.65 -6.37 -0.21
N ARG A 284 18.90 -6.34 1.10
CA ARG A 284 18.22 -7.20 2.07
C ARG A 284 16.70 -7.04 2.01
N THR A 285 16.22 -5.80 1.88
CA THR A 285 14.79 -5.51 1.78
C THR A 285 14.21 -5.98 0.45
N VAL A 286 14.94 -5.81 -0.65
CA VAL A 286 14.56 -6.33 -1.97
C VAL A 286 14.49 -7.86 -1.98
N ASP A 287 15.47 -8.53 -1.36
CA ASP A 287 15.50 -9.98 -1.22
C ASP A 287 14.30 -10.48 -0.42
N THR A 288 13.95 -9.79 0.66
CA THR A 288 12.75 -10.09 1.46
C THR A 288 11.49 -10.08 0.59
N HIS A 289 11.32 -9.07 -0.27
CA HIS A 289 10.21 -9.03 -1.22
C HIS A 289 10.24 -10.22 -2.20
N HIS A 290 11.39 -10.53 -2.80
CA HIS A 290 11.48 -11.63 -3.75
C HIS A 290 11.29 -13.00 -3.10
N LEU A 291 11.78 -13.23 -1.88
CA LEU A 291 11.60 -14.49 -1.17
C LEU A 291 10.13 -14.86 -0.95
N VAL A 292 9.29 -13.85 -0.73
CA VAL A 292 7.84 -14.04 -0.55
C VAL A 292 7.13 -14.25 -1.89
N ASN A 293 7.61 -13.62 -2.96
CA ASN A 293 6.89 -13.56 -4.23
C ASN A 293 7.41 -14.51 -5.32
N ARG A 294 8.64 -15.03 -5.19
CA ARG A 294 9.34 -15.76 -6.26
C ARG A 294 9.99 -17.05 -5.74
N PRO A 295 9.60 -18.23 -6.26
CA PRO A 295 10.30 -19.47 -5.94
C PRO A 295 11.71 -19.46 -6.56
N LEU A 296 12.64 -20.25 -5.99
CA LEU A 296 14.02 -20.34 -6.47
C LEU A 296 14.74 -18.98 -6.59
N TYR A 297 14.36 -17.99 -5.79
CA TYR A 297 15.02 -16.69 -5.82
C TYR A 297 16.44 -16.80 -5.22
N ARG A 298 17.45 -16.47 -6.03
CA ARG A 298 18.84 -16.44 -5.57
C ARG A 298 19.10 -15.15 -4.81
N GLU A 299 19.27 -15.27 -3.52
CA GLU A 299 19.52 -14.14 -2.61
C GLU A 299 20.80 -13.39 -3.00
N ARG A 300 20.72 -12.06 -3.02
CA ARG A 300 21.84 -11.13 -3.29
C ARG A 300 22.44 -10.55 -2.02
N THR A 301 21.75 -10.71 -0.89
CA THR A 301 22.13 -10.14 0.41
C THR A 301 23.49 -10.60 0.86
N ASP A 302 23.88 -11.87 0.64
CA ASP A 302 25.21 -12.36 1.06
C ASP A 302 26.35 -11.67 0.30
N ALA A 303 26.17 -11.44 -1.00
CA ALA A 303 27.13 -10.70 -1.81
C ALA A 303 27.19 -9.22 -1.39
N ALA A 304 26.04 -8.60 -1.12
CA ALA A 304 25.97 -7.22 -0.64
C ALA A 304 26.60 -7.07 0.77
N ALA A 305 26.35 -8.04 1.66
CA ALA A 305 26.97 -8.10 2.97
C ALA A 305 28.49 -8.23 2.87
N ALA A 306 29.00 -9.11 2.00
CA ALA A 306 30.43 -9.25 1.77
C ALA A 306 31.08 -7.93 1.31
N ARG A 307 30.43 -7.21 0.37
CA ARG A 307 30.92 -5.88 -0.08
C ARG A 307 30.92 -4.85 1.05
N ALA A 308 29.94 -4.89 1.94
CA ALA A 308 29.84 -4.03 3.11
C ALA A 308 30.73 -4.47 4.29
N ASN A 309 31.57 -5.49 4.12
CA ASN A 309 32.35 -6.12 5.19
C ASN A 309 31.46 -6.65 6.34
N GLN A 310 30.26 -7.12 5.99
CA GLN A 310 29.22 -7.64 6.89
C GLN A 310 28.89 -9.12 6.68
N ALA A 311 29.71 -9.86 5.92
CA ALA A 311 29.49 -11.30 5.72
C ALA A 311 29.44 -12.05 7.06
N THR A 312 30.30 -11.68 8.01
CA THR A 312 30.37 -12.23 9.37
C THR A 312 29.51 -11.46 10.38
N GLY A 313 28.77 -10.43 9.93
CA GLY A 313 27.96 -9.58 10.80
C GLY A 313 26.75 -10.31 11.40
N ARG A 314 26.30 -9.86 12.58
CA ARG A 314 25.16 -10.45 13.32
C ARG A 314 23.82 -9.87 12.88
N TRP A 315 23.51 -9.96 11.59
CA TRP A 315 22.18 -9.64 11.06
C TRP A 315 21.33 -10.92 10.91
N PRO A 316 19.98 -10.86 10.98
CA PRO A 316 19.13 -12.05 10.94
C PRO A 316 19.38 -12.92 9.70
N ALA A 317 19.69 -14.20 9.90
CA ALA A 317 20.03 -15.12 8.81
C ALA A 317 18.79 -15.53 7.98
N ASP A 318 17.59 -15.25 8.46
CA ASP A 318 16.28 -15.47 7.83
C ASP A 318 15.66 -14.17 7.29
N HIS A 319 16.43 -13.08 7.27
CA HIS A 319 15.98 -11.72 6.98
C HIS A 319 14.92 -11.16 7.93
N GLY A 320 14.55 -11.88 8.99
CA GLY A 320 13.41 -11.57 9.86
C GLY A 320 12.08 -12.08 9.33
N LEU A 321 12.08 -12.96 8.31
CA LEU A 321 10.88 -13.60 7.78
C LEU A 321 10.58 -14.92 8.49
N ARG A 322 9.31 -15.25 8.63
CA ARG A 322 8.90 -16.62 9.02
C ARG A 322 9.04 -17.53 7.79
N LEU A 323 9.46 -18.78 8.00
CA LEU A 323 9.58 -19.74 6.89
C LEU A 323 8.26 -19.93 6.14
N ASP A 324 7.12 -19.90 6.83
CA ASP A 324 5.79 -20.05 6.20
C ASP A 324 5.47 -18.96 5.17
N ASP A 325 6.08 -17.78 5.30
CA ASP A 325 5.88 -16.65 4.39
C ASP A 325 6.76 -16.74 3.13
N ILE A 326 7.75 -17.64 3.11
CA ILE A 326 8.73 -17.79 2.04
C ILE A 326 8.19 -18.76 0.99
N ARG A 327 8.24 -18.34 -0.28
CA ARG A 327 7.68 -19.08 -1.41
C ARG A 327 8.37 -20.42 -1.66
N ASP A 328 9.65 -20.49 -1.36
CA ASP A 328 10.50 -21.67 -1.53
C ASP A 328 11.43 -21.83 -0.31
N GLN A 329 10.90 -22.48 0.72
CA GLN A 329 11.56 -22.62 2.01
C GLN A 329 12.84 -23.45 1.90
N GLY A 330 12.82 -24.54 1.13
CA GLY A 330 13.97 -25.42 0.93
C GLY A 330 15.14 -24.66 0.34
N TYR A 331 14.91 -23.86 -0.70
CA TYR A 331 15.96 -23.05 -1.32
C TYR A 331 16.52 -21.97 -0.38
N HIS A 332 15.65 -21.27 0.35
CA HIS A 332 16.06 -20.28 1.35
C HIS A 332 16.90 -20.90 2.48
N LEU A 333 16.52 -22.08 2.97
CA LEU A 333 17.25 -22.78 4.04
C LEU A 333 18.68 -23.16 3.60
N LEU A 334 18.90 -23.45 2.32
CA LEU A 334 20.24 -23.66 1.77
C LEU A 334 21.09 -22.38 1.78
N HIS A 335 20.51 -21.23 1.40
CA HIS A 335 21.16 -19.93 1.55
C HIS A 335 21.50 -19.62 3.00
N ARG A 336 20.57 -19.87 3.93
CA ARG A 336 20.78 -19.70 5.36
C ARG A 336 21.90 -20.58 5.90
N SER A 337 22.00 -21.83 5.42
CA SER A 337 23.09 -22.74 5.78
C SER A 337 24.47 -22.18 5.37
N LEU A 338 24.61 -21.70 4.13
CA LEU A 338 25.84 -21.05 3.65
C LEU A 338 26.19 -19.79 4.45
N ARG A 339 25.18 -19.00 4.83
CA ARG A 339 25.34 -17.79 5.63
C ARG A 339 25.86 -18.09 7.04
N HIS A 340 25.28 -19.08 7.72
CA HIS A 340 25.78 -19.53 9.02
C HIS A 340 27.20 -20.09 8.92
N HIS A 341 27.52 -20.81 7.84
CA HIS A 341 28.89 -21.25 7.61
C HIS A 341 29.87 -20.07 7.47
N ALA A 342 29.51 -19.04 6.69
CA ALA A 342 30.35 -17.85 6.51
C ALA A 342 30.57 -17.06 7.82
N ARG A 343 29.69 -17.23 8.81
CA ARG A 343 29.77 -16.64 10.16
C ARG A 343 30.51 -17.52 11.18
N ASP A 344 31.04 -18.66 10.75
CA ASP A 344 31.61 -19.69 11.62
C ASP A 344 30.61 -20.21 12.68
N GLU A 345 29.35 -20.39 12.26
CA GLU A 345 28.25 -20.96 13.06
C GLU A 345 27.89 -22.37 12.52
N PRO A 346 28.78 -23.37 12.67
CA PRO A 346 28.65 -24.67 12.00
C PRO A 346 27.42 -25.47 12.39
N ASP A 347 27.03 -25.45 13.66
CA ASP A 347 25.88 -26.21 14.15
C ASP A 347 24.59 -25.67 13.53
N GLN A 348 24.47 -24.34 13.43
CA GLN A 348 23.34 -23.67 12.78
C GLN A 348 23.35 -23.88 11.26
N ALA A 349 24.53 -23.93 10.65
CA ALA A 349 24.68 -24.24 9.23
C ALA A 349 24.21 -25.66 8.92
N GLU A 350 24.59 -26.64 9.74
CA GLU A 350 24.15 -28.02 9.59
C GLU A 350 22.65 -28.18 9.89
N GLU A 351 22.12 -27.52 10.92
CA GLU A 351 20.70 -27.53 11.23
C GLU A 351 19.84 -26.97 10.09
N ALA A 352 20.25 -25.84 9.49
CA ALA A 352 19.58 -25.27 8.33
C ALA A 352 19.64 -26.20 7.11
N LEU A 353 20.78 -26.87 6.87
CA LEU A 353 20.90 -27.86 5.81
C LEU A 353 19.98 -29.06 6.04
N ARG A 354 19.91 -29.60 7.27
CA ARG A 354 18.99 -30.68 7.62
C ARG A 354 17.54 -30.23 7.43
N ALA A 355 17.19 -29.02 7.85
CA ALA A 355 15.86 -28.46 7.64
C ALA A 355 15.50 -28.36 6.14
N ALA A 356 16.44 -27.92 5.30
CA ALA A 356 16.24 -27.90 3.85
C ALA A 356 15.97 -29.30 3.30
N LEU A 357 16.76 -30.31 3.71
CA LEU A 357 16.59 -31.68 3.27
C LEU A 357 15.26 -32.29 3.70
N ARG A 358 14.82 -32.02 4.95
CA ARG A 358 13.49 -32.41 5.44
C ARG A 358 12.37 -31.82 4.59
N TRP A 359 12.52 -30.55 4.19
CA TRP A 359 11.55 -29.90 3.32
C TRP A 359 11.48 -30.58 1.94
N PHE A 360 12.63 -30.95 1.35
CA PHE A 360 12.66 -31.65 0.06
C PHE A 360 12.14 -33.10 0.14
N SER A 361 12.49 -33.85 1.18
CA SER A 361 12.07 -35.25 1.33
C SER A 361 10.62 -35.39 1.79
N GLY A 362 10.10 -34.44 2.58
CA GLY A 362 8.84 -34.58 3.32
C GLY A 362 8.96 -35.37 4.63
N ASP A 363 10.15 -35.90 4.92
CA ASP A 363 10.42 -36.80 6.06
C ASP A 363 11.49 -36.22 7.00
N ASP A 364 11.27 -36.38 8.31
CA ASP A 364 12.26 -36.02 9.32
C ASP A 364 13.28 -37.15 9.52
N HIS A 365 14.42 -37.02 8.86
CA HIS A 365 15.56 -37.91 9.06
C HIS A 365 16.57 -37.27 10.02
N GLY A 366 16.78 -37.90 11.19
CA GLY A 366 17.75 -37.43 12.19
C GLY A 366 19.22 -37.48 11.77
N ARG A 367 19.56 -38.02 10.58
CA ARG A 367 20.93 -38.08 10.04
C ARG A 367 20.97 -37.55 8.61
N LEU A 368 22.08 -36.89 8.24
CA LEU A 368 22.23 -36.21 6.96
C LEU A 368 22.22 -37.16 5.73
N ALA A 369 22.95 -38.29 5.79
CA ALA A 369 23.05 -39.20 4.65
C ALA A 369 21.70 -39.87 4.25
N PRO A 370 20.87 -40.35 5.19
CA PRO A 370 19.49 -40.73 4.90
C PRO A 370 18.65 -39.58 4.33
N ALA A 371 18.75 -38.38 4.92
CA ALA A 371 18.01 -37.20 4.45
C ALA A 371 18.35 -36.83 3.00
N LEU A 372 19.64 -36.89 2.63
CA LEU A 372 20.10 -36.65 1.25
C LEU A 372 19.54 -37.67 0.26
N ARG A 373 19.53 -38.96 0.62
CA ARG A 373 18.96 -40.01 -0.25
C ARG A 373 17.47 -39.82 -0.45
N ALA A 374 16.73 -39.54 0.62
CA ALA A 374 15.29 -39.31 0.56
C ALA A 374 14.96 -38.05 -0.28
N ALA A 375 15.67 -36.94 -0.05
CA ALA A 375 15.51 -35.72 -0.83
C ALA A 375 15.79 -35.97 -2.34
N ALA A 376 16.84 -36.73 -2.67
CA ALA A 376 17.16 -37.10 -4.05
C ALA A 376 16.08 -37.98 -4.71
N GLN A 377 15.42 -38.84 -3.94
CA GLN A 377 14.38 -39.75 -4.42
C GLN A 377 12.99 -39.09 -4.51
N SER A 378 12.76 -38.00 -3.77
CA SER A 378 11.46 -37.31 -3.68
C SER A 378 10.95 -36.72 -5.01
N GLY A 379 11.84 -36.42 -5.95
CA GLY A 379 11.50 -35.68 -7.18
C GLY A 379 11.24 -34.17 -6.98
N ASN A 380 11.36 -33.63 -5.77
CA ASN A 380 11.10 -32.22 -5.45
C ASN A 380 12.31 -31.30 -5.70
N LEU A 381 13.47 -31.85 -6.06
CA LEU A 381 14.69 -31.10 -6.32
C LEU A 381 14.77 -30.66 -7.79
N THR A 382 15.00 -29.37 -8.00
CA THR A 382 15.27 -28.79 -9.33
C THR A 382 16.78 -28.68 -9.54
N ALA A 383 17.22 -28.36 -10.76
CA ALA A 383 18.64 -28.12 -11.03
C ALA A 383 19.22 -26.99 -10.16
N ALA A 384 18.45 -25.93 -9.91
CA ALA A 384 18.85 -24.83 -9.04
C ALA A 384 19.00 -25.27 -7.58
N HIS A 385 18.07 -26.09 -7.07
CA HIS A 385 18.17 -26.71 -5.74
C HIS A 385 19.46 -27.53 -5.62
N LEU A 386 19.72 -28.40 -6.59
CA LEU A 386 20.89 -29.29 -6.58
C LEU A 386 22.20 -28.52 -6.59
N GLU A 387 22.29 -27.44 -7.35
CA GLU A 387 23.49 -26.61 -7.41
C GLU A 387 23.79 -25.94 -6.06
N LEU A 388 22.79 -25.30 -5.45
CA LEU A 388 22.97 -24.67 -4.14
C LEU A 388 23.21 -25.69 -3.03
N LEU A 389 22.56 -26.86 -3.10
CA LEU A 389 22.78 -27.98 -2.18
C LEU A 389 24.22 -28.49 -2.25
N ARG A 390 24.80 -28.62 -3.44
CA ARG A 390 26.23 -28.98 -3.59
C ARG A 390 27.14 -27.96 -2.94
N GLN A 391 26.86 -26.66 -3.10
CA GLN A 391 27.63 -25.60 -2.46
C GLN A 391 27.54 -25.69 -0.93
N ALA A 392 26.33 -25.88 -0.38
CA ALA A 392 26.12 -26.04 1.05
C ALA A 392 26.81 -27.28 1.62
N LEU A 393 26.72 -28.41 0.91
CA LEU A 393 27.43 -29.65 1.29
C LEU A 393 28.94 -29.45 1.28
N ALA A 394 29.51 -28.86 0.21
CA ALA A 394 30.95 -28.62 0.11
C ALA A 394 31.48 -27.73 1.24
N ALA A 395 30.70 -26.74 1.68
CA ALA A 395 31.04 -25.88 2.81
C ALA A 395 31.07 -26.63 4.15
N ILE A 396 30.23 -27.65 4.33
CA ILE A 396 30.07 -28.38 5.60
C ILE A 396 30.87 -29.71 5.62
N GLN A 397 31.21 -30.26 4.45
CA GLN A 397 31.90 -31.55 4.24
C GLN A 397 33.12 -31.78 5.16
N PRO A 398 34.04 -30.81 5.38
CA PRO A 398 35.23 -31.03 6.21
C PRO A 398 34.93 -31.40 7.68
N ARG A 399 33.72 -31.10 8.17
CA ARG A 399 33.24 -31.52 9.50
C ARG A 399 32.44 -32.82 9.44
N LEU A 400 31.66 -33.04 8.39
CA LEU A 400 30.96 -34.31 8.16
C LEU A 400 31.94 -35.48 8.11
N ASP A 401 33.08 -35.32 7.44
CA ASP A 401 34.10 -36.36 7.37
C ASP A 401 34.74 -36.65 8.75
N ARG A 402 34.81 -35.66 9.66
CA ARG A 402 35.23 -35.88 11.07
C ARG A 402 34.18 -36.64 11.89
N HIS A 403 32.89 -36.45 11.60
CA HIS A 403 31.80 -37.19 12.25
C HIS A 403 31.56 -38.57 11.63
N LEU A 404 31.84 -38.74 10.33
CA LEU A 404 31.77 -40.02 9.60
C LEU A 404 33.00 -40.90 9.84
N ALA A 405 34.14 -40.30 10.23
CA ALA A 405 35.28 -41.03 10.79
C ALA A 405 35.02 -41.61 12.20
N ASN A 406 33.82 -41.44 12.75
CA ASN A 406 33.41 -42.09 13.98
C ASN A 406 32.98 -43.56 13.67
N PRO A 407 33.74 -44.58 14.11
CA PRO A 407 33.61 -45.97 13.65
C PRO A 407 32.30 -46.69 14.07
N ARG A 408 31.36 -45.98 14.69
CA ARG A 408 30.02 -46.49 15.04
C ARG A 408 28.98 -46.27 13.93
N LEU A 409 29.32 -45.57 12.85
CA LEU A 409 28.42 -45.33 11.70
C LEU A 409 28.78 -46.15 10.45
N THR A 410 29.91 -46.84 10.44
CA THR A 410 30.41 -47.69 9.34
C THR A 410 29.91 -49.14 9.38
N THR A 411 29.10 -49.53 10.38
CA THR A 411 28.47 -50.85 10.45
C THR A 411 26.95 -50.73 10.36
N ALA A 412 26.45 -50.58 9.13
CA ALA A 412 25.10 -51.00 8.77
C ALA A 412 25.21 -51.98 7.60
N PRO A 413 24.44 -53.08 7.58
CA PRO A 413 24.65 -54.18 6.65
C PRO A 413 24.26 -53.79 5.22
N ALA A 414 25.04 -54.28 4.28
CA ALA A 414 24.70 -54.31 2.87
C ALA A 414 23.49 -55.23 2.64
N GLU A 415 22.75 -54.95 1.57
CA GLU A 415 21.65 -55.75 0.99
C GLU A 415 20.32 -55.79 1.75
N ALA A 416 19.43 -54.86 1.37
CA ALA A 416 18.02 -55.17 1.20
C ALA A 416 17.64 -54.80 -0.23
N ALA A 417 17.16 -55.80 -0.98
CA ALA A 417 16.74 -55.66 -2.37
C ALA A 417 15.69 -54.53 -2.53
N LEU A 418 15.88 -53.68 -3.54
CA LEU A 418 14.90 -52.69 -3.94
C LEU A 418 13.62 -53.41 -4.39
N PRO A 419 12.43 -53.11 -3.82
CA PRO A 419 11.18 -53.53 -4.43
C PRO A 419 10.99 -52.80 -5.76
N GLU A 420 10.51 -53.51 -6.78
CA GLU A 420 10.20 -52.95 -8.10
C GLU A 420 9.23 -51.76 -7.98
N PRO A 421 9.40 -50.72 -8.83
CA PRO A 421 8.49 -49.59 -8.84
C PRO A 421 7.08 -50.03 -9.25
N PRO A 422 6.02 -49.56 -8.57
CA PRO A 422 4.66 -49.83 -9.01
C PRO A 422 4.40 -49.18 -10.39
N PRO A 423 3.54 -49.79 -11.22
CA PRO A 423 3.27 -49.28 -12.57
C PRO A 423 2.67 -47.87 -12.52
N PRO A 424 2.91 -47.05 -13.55
CA PRO A 424 2.42 -45.68 -13.60
C PRO A 424 0.89 -45.63 -13.59
N ARG A 425 0.33 -44.76 -12.74
CA ARG A 425 -1.11 -44.48 -12.73
C ARG A 425 -1.55 -43.82 -14.05
N PRO A 426 -2.65 -44.26 -14.68
CA PRO A 426 -3.22 -43.61 -15.86
C PRO A 426 -3.71 -42.19 -15.54
N ALA A 427 -3.46 -41.26 -16.46
CA ALA A 427 -3.58 -39.81 -16.31
C ALA A 427 -5.00 -39.23 -16.14
N TRP A 428 -6.03 -40.05 -15.88
CA TRP A 428 -7.44 -39.65 -15.92
C TRP A 428 -8.21 -39.93 -14.63
N LEU A 429 -7.51 -40.26 -13.54
CA LEU A 429 -8.11 -40.33 -12.20
C LEU A 429 -8.04 -38.95 -11.52
N PRO A 430 -9.18 -38.30 -11.22
CA PRO A 430 -9.19 -37.07 -10.43
C PRO A 430 -8.63 -37.34 -9.02
N ARG A 431 -7.85 -36.40 -8.49
CA ARG A 431 -7.32 -36.44 -7.12
C ARG A 431 -8.52 -36.33 -6.17
N GLY A 432 -9.02 -37.47 -5.71
CA GLY A 432 -10.12 -37.53 -4.76
C GLY A 432 -9.75 -36.86 -3.44
N GLU A 433 -10.59 -35.93 -3.01
CA GLU A 433 -10.70 -35.44 -1.65
C GLU A 433 -10.85 -36.64 -0.70
N LEU A 434 -9.97 -36.74 0.29
CA LEU A 434 -10.21 -37.60 1.43
C LEU A 434 -11.15 -36.85 2.40
N PRO A 435 -12.24 -37.46 2.87
CA PRO A 435 -13.07 -36.88 3.92
C PRO A 435 -12.29 -36.85 5.25
N PRO A 436 -12.70 -35.99 6.20
CA PRO A 436 -11.96 -35.77 7.44
C PRO A 436 -12.07 -36.99 8.37
N LEU A 437 -10.96 -37.28 9.05
CA LEU A 437 -10.92 -37.99 10.32
C LEU A 437 -10.14 -37.16 11.34
#